data_AF-A0A955Z1F0-F1
#
_entry.id   AF-A0A955Z1F0-F1
#
_cell.length_a   1.000
_cell.length_b   1.000
_cell.length_c   1.000
_cell.angle_alpha   90.00
_cell.angle_beta   90.00
_cell.angle_gamma   90.00
#
_symmetry.space_group_name_H-M   'P 1'
#
loop_
_entity.id
_entity.type
_entity.pdbx_description
1 polymer ?
#
loop_
_entity_poly.entity_id
_entity_poly.type
_entity_poly.pdbx_seq_one_letter_code
_entity_poly.pdbx_strand_id
1 'polypeptide(L)'
;MTARVRGGAIGAIGATLALASCAVTGLDITGKACPCVDGYVCDVATSTCIIPGTLSNADAGGDVTPIPAARIMVSKLRAAWTTANSVHWRWDVAGDPADFARYEIVTGPTEAIVRGRAPGSRVWRPIDNSELGNMRGLDRTLNGDPFDPFTTTDEHAEDTTLFAQVSAFDTAGAATTTDVVEAKTTKPKGNIVIFSDGDMAGSSTPGAFSRSTDRPYRGTHCYALKVGCGAEPSCYQKPERSKIAVNASAMTQGAFSDAFLEFAVAGDSAVPNFYSDVLLQLGNDTCSGGANACRYRWEGWTFSGPDRWRLVQVPLRVLRKLSDNKDMTWADFEAAKEMLHAIAFRGTWAGNSTARFDEIRIRF
;
A
#
# COMPACT_ATOMS: atom_id res chain seq x y z
N MET A 1 -64.37 56.80 19.69
CA MET A 1 -65.10 56.76 18.42
C MET A 1 -65.36 55.31 18.05
N THR A 2 -66.64 54.97 18.04
CA THR A 2 -67.26 53.72 17.65
C THR A 2 -67.12 53.43 16.15
N ALA A 3 -66.83 52.19 15.77
CA ALA A 3 -67.53 51.48 14.69
C ALA A 3 -67.17 49.97 14.69
N ARG A 4 -68.20 49.13 14.88
CA ARG A 4 -68.21 47.68 14.60
C ARG A 4 -68.33 47.46 13.08
N VAL A 5 -67.72 46.40 12.55
CA VAL A 5 -68.27 45.64 11.42
C VAL A 5 -68.10 44.13 11.69
N ARG A 6 -69.20 43.41 11.46
CA ARG A 6 -69.39 41.95 11.57
C ARG A 6 -69.00 41.24 10.27
N GLY A 7 -68.72 39.94 10.38
CA GLY A 7 -68.82 38.96 9.28
C GLY A 7 -67.56 38.09 9.22
N GLY A 8 -67.62 36.77 9.09
CA GLY A 8 -68.72 35.82 8.98
C GLY A 8 -68.07 34.43 9.07
N ALA A 9 -68.77 33.49 9.69
CA ALA A 9 -68.34 32.10 9.78
C ALA A 9 -68.46 31.45 8.39
N ILE A 10 -67.39 30.82 7.91
CA ILE A 10 -67.43 29.83 6.83
C ILE A 10 -66.92 28.53 7.43
N GLY A 11 -67.84 27.58 7.61
CA GLY A 11 -67.51 26.19 7.90
C GLY A 11 -66.94 25.54 6.65
N ALA A 12 -65.82 24.82 6.82
CA ALA A 12 -65.34 23.87 5.83
C ALA A 12 -65.50 22.47 6.42
N ILE A 13 -66.43 21.73 5.82
CA ILE A 13 -66.68 20.31 6.01
C ILE A 13 -65.67 19.53 5.16
N GLY A 14 -65.01 18.57 5.80
CA GLY A 14 -64.73 17.24 5.24
C GLY A 14 -63.76 17.10 4.06
N ALA A 15 -62.60 16.49 4.35
CA ALA A 15 -62.02 15.44 3.52
C ALA A 15 -60.95 14.68 4.34
N THR A 16 -61.39 13.71 5.13
CA THR A 16 -60.48 12.72 5.74
C THR A 16 -60.01 11.80 4.62
N LEU A 17 -58.87 12.12 3.99
CA LEU A 17 -58.19 11.18 3.09
C LEU A 17 -57.65 10.03 3.95
N ALA A 18 -58.36 8.90 3.96
CA ALA A 18 -57.80 7.63 4.35
C ALA A 18 -56.79 7.20 3.27
N LEU A 19 -55.51 7.56 3.46
CA LEU A 19 -54.42 6.98 2.71
C LEU A 19 -54.31 5.51 3.13
N ALA A 20 -54.96 4.63 2.35
CA ALA A 20 -54.63 3.23 2.32
C ALA A 20 -53.16 3.13 1.85
N SER A 21 -52.24 3.00 2.80
CA SER A 21 -50.88 2.58 2.51
C SER A 21 -50.94 1.14 2.04
N CYS A 22 -51.04 0.94 0.73
CA CYS A 22 -50.54 -0.27 0.11
C CYS A 22 -49.05 -0.30 0.42
N ALA A 23 -48.66 -0.98 1.49
CA ALA A 23 -47.27 -1.38 1.69
C ALA A 23 -46.96 -2.33 0.52
N VAL A 24 -46.41 -1.76 -0.56
CA VAL A 24 -45.77 -2.54 -1.60
C VAL A 24 -44.60 -3.20 -0.89
N THR A 25 -44.76 -4.48 -0.57
CA THR A 25 -43.68 -5.34 -0.09
C THR A 25 -42.49 -5.11 -1.01
N GLY A 26 -41.34 -4.75 -0.45
CA GLY A 26 -40.13 -4.40 -1.21
C GLY A 26 -39.91 -5.42 -2.33
N LEU A 27 -39.83 -4.92 -3.57
CA LEU A 27 -39.61 -5.74 -4.73
C LEU A 27 -38.25 -6.42 -4.59
N ASP A 28 -38.24 -7.72 -4.27
CA ASP A 28 -37.00 -8.48 -4.20
C ASP A 28 -36.48 -8.73 -5.61
N ILE A 29 -35.36 -8.08 -5.93
CA ILE A 29 -34.66 -8.22 -7.21
C ILE A 29 -33.45 -9.16 -7.14
N THR A 30 -33.35 -9.97 -6.07
CA THR A 30 -32.31 -10.99 -5.97
C THR A 30 -32.33 -11.90 -7.20
N GLY A 31 -31.17 -12.11 -7.83
CA GLY A 31 -31.02 -12.92 -9.04
C GLY A 31 -31.34 -12.22 -10.37
N LYS A 32 -31.66 -10.91 -10.38
CA LYS A 32 -31.82 -10.13 -11.62
C LYS A 32 -30.47 -9.69 -12.19
N ALA A 33 -30.38 -9.55 -13.52
CA ALA A 33 -29.13 -9.16 -14.19
C ALA A 33 -28.65 -7.76 -13.77
N CYS A 34 -27.34 -7.60 -13.61
CA CYS A 34 -26.73 -6.30 -13.29
C CYS A 34 -26.94 -5.27 -14.43
N PRO A 35 -26.99 -3.94 -14.14
CA PRO A 35 -26.71 -3.26 -12.87
C PRO A 35 -27.87 -3.28 -11.85
N CYS A 36 -27.51 -3.26 -10.56
CA CYS A 36 -28.44 -3.36 -9.44
C CYS A 36 -28.95 -2.01 -8.96
N VAL A 37 -30.17 -1.99 -8.38
CA VAL A 37 -30.73 -0.81 -7.72
C VAL A 37 -30.11 -0.63 -6.33
N ASP A 38 -30.27 0.55 -5.74
CA ASP A 38 -29.76 0.88 -4.41
C ASP A 38 -30.20 -0.15 -3.36
N GLY A 39 -29.25 -0.62 -2.56
CA GLY A 39 -29.45 -1.67 -1.56
C GLY A 39 -29.10 -3.09 -2.03
N TYR A 40 -28.75 -3.28 -3.30
CA TYR A 40 -28.26 -4.53 -3.86
C TYR A 40 -26.86 -4.37 -4.46
N VAL A 41 -26.04 -5.42 -4.38
CA VAL A 41 -24.69 -5.49 -4.95
C VAL A 41 -24.67 -6.50 -6.09
N CYS A 42 -23.96 -6.19 -7.18
CA CYS A 42 -23.78 -7.12 -8.29
C CYS A 42 -22.81 -8.23 -7.88
N ASP A 43 -23.30 -9.46 -7.85
CA ASP A 43 -22.45 -10.65 -7.82
C ASP A 43 -21.82 -10.84 -9.19
N VAL A 44 -20.51 -10.60 -9.25
CA VAL A 44 -19.69 -10.71 -10.46
C VAL A 44 -19.60 -12.13 -11.00
N ALA A 45 -19.80 -13.16 -10.18
CA ALA A 45 -19.73 -14.55 -10.63
C ALA A 45 -20.96 -14.94 -11.47
N THR A 46 -22.14 -14.48 -11.05
CA THR A 46 -23.41 -14.82 -11.70
C THR A 46 -23.95 -13.70 -12.59
N SER A 47 -23.34 -12.51 -12.55
CA SER A 47 -23.86 -11.28 -13.15
C SER A 47 -25.29 -10.94 -12.67
N THR A 48 -25.58 -11.22 -11.40
CA THR A 48 -26.90 -10.96 -10.80
C THR A 48 -26.85 -10.18 -9.49
N CYS A 49 -27.96 -9.56 -9.11
CA CYS A 49 -28.08 -8.74 -7.91
C CYS A 49 -28.31 -9.56 -6.64
N ILE A 50 -27.63 -9.21 -5.55
CA ILE A 50 -27.76 -9.82 -4.22
C ILE A 50 -27.88 -8.75 -3.11
N ILE A 51 -28.52 -9.07 -1.99
CA ILE A 51 -28.60 -8.17 -0.83
C ILE A 51 -27.30 -8.27 -0.01
N PRO A 52 -26.65 -7.15 0.34
CA PRO A 52 -25.48 -7.16 1.22
C PRO A 52 -25.84 -7.68 2.61
N GLY A 53 -25.24 -8.80 3.03
CA GLY A 53 -25.37 -9.31 4.39
C GLY A 53 -26.41 -10.41 4.62
N THR A 54 -27.22 -10.80 3.63
CA THR A 54 -28.07 -12.00 3.70
C THR A 54 -27.31 -13.23 3.18
N LEU A 55 -26.20 -13.55 3.83
CA LEU A 55 -25.76 -14.95 3.97
C LEU A 55 -26.07 -15.37 5.42
N SER A 56 -27.33 -15.22 5.82
CA SER A 56 -27.87 -15.81 7.04
C SER A 56 -28.91 -16.83 6.63
N ASN A 57 -28.60 -18.10 6.90
CA ASN A 57 -29.47 -19.27 6.80
C ASN A 57 -30.95 -18.96 7.06
N ALA A 58 -31.79 -19.09 6.02
CA ALA A 58 -33.18 -19.52 6.14
C ALA A 58 -33.78 -19.88 4.77
N ASP A 59 -34.09 -21.18 4.63
CA ASP A 59 -35.25 -21.74 3.94
C ASP A 59 -35.49 -21.46 2.44
N ALA A 60 -34.71 -22.14 1.60
CA ALA A 60 -35.23 -22.80 0.41
C ALA A 60 -34.37 -24.04 0.15
N GLY A 61 -34.99 -25.21 -0.04
CA GLY A 61 -34.33 -26.52 -0.21
C GLY A 61 -33.54 -26.67 -1.51
N GLY A 62 -32.62 -25.75 -1.80
CA GLY A 62 -31.54 -25.93 -2.74
C GLY A 62 -30.40 -26.66 -2.05
N ASP A 63 -29.86 -27.67 -2.74
CA ASP A 63 -28.65 -28.40 -2.39
C ASP A 63 -27.51 -27.39 -2.08
N VAL A 64 -27.34 -27.07 -0.79
CA VAL A 64 -26.27 -26.20 -0.31
C VAL A 64 -25.00 -27.04 -0.43
N THR A 65 -24.38 -26.97 -1.60
CA THR A 65 -23.03 -27.49 -1.77
C THR A 65 -22.19 -26.82 -0.69
N PRO A 66 -21.59 -27.57 0.25
CA PRO A 66 -20.82 -26.97 1.33
C PRO A 66 -19.76 -26.07 0.70
N ILE A 67 -19.67 -24.80 1.14
CA ILE A 67 -18.52 -23.98 0.77
C ILE A 67 -17.30 -24.78 1.22
N PRO A 68 -16.38 -25.13 0.30
CA PRO A 68 -15.21 -25.89 0.66
C PRO A 68 -14.48 -25.18 1.81
N ALA A 69 -14.00 -25.93 2.80
CA ALA A 69 -13.13 -25.36 3.81
C ALA A 69 -11.96 -24.65 3.11
N ALA A 70 -11.68 -23.40 3.52
CA ALA A 70 -10.64 -22.59 2.90
C ALA A 70 -9.31 -23.35 2.91
N ARG A 71 -8.69 -23.47 1.73
CA ARG A 71 -7.43 -24.22 1.54
C ARG A 71 -6.20 -23.40 1.90
N ILE A 72 -6.37 -22.08 1.90
CA ILE A 72 -5.38 -21.12 2.38
C ILE A 72 -5.83 -20.62 3.75
N MET A 73 -4.91 -20.64 4.70
CA MET A 73 -5.10 -20.21 6.08
C MET A 73 -4.15 -19.07 6.39
N VAL A 74 -4.67 -17.95 6.90
CA VAL A 74 -3.85 -16.84 7.42
C VAL A 74 -4.02 -16.65 8.92
N SER A 75 -2.94 -16.27 9.59
CA SER A 75 -2.94 -15.97 11.04
C SER A 75 -1.83 -14.99 11.41
N LYS A 76 -1.80 -14.54 12.67
CA LYS A 76 -0.72 -13.70 13.24
C LYS A 76 -0.33 -12.48 12.40
N LEU A 77 -1.33 -11.74 11.91
CA LEU A 77 -1.11 -10.39 11.38
C LEU A 77 -0.34 -9.57 12.41
N ARG A 78 0.62 -8.76 11.96
CA ARG A 78 1.38 -7.85 12.79
C ARG A 78 1.96 -6.71 11.97
N ALA A 79 2.10 -5.54 12.59
CA ALA A 79 2.94 -4.47 12.05
C ALA A 79 4.40 -4.85 12.33
N ALA A 80 5.16 -5.17 11.28
CA ALA A 80 6.60 -5.41 11.39
C ALA A 80 7.34 -4.10 11.68
N TRP A 81 6.87 -2.99 11.12
CA TRP A 81 7.27 -1.63 11.50
C TRP A 81 6.24 -0.61 11.00
N THR A 82 6.31 0.60 11.56
CA THR A 82 5.52 1.76 11.14
C THR A 82 6.45 2.95 10.85
N THR A 83 6.04 3.82 9.95
CA THR A 83 6.68 5.11 9.64
C THR A 83 5.62 6.21 9.66
N ALA A 84 5.92 7.39 9.12
CA ALA A 84 5.00 8.52 9.20
C ALA A 84 3.69 8.31 8.45
N ASN A 85 3.74 7.66 7.29
CA ASN A 85 2.58 7.52 6.39
C ASN A 85 2.36 6.07 5.93
N SER A 86 3.13 5.11 6.46
CA SER A 86 3.02 3.73 6.04
C SER A 86 3.17 2.74 7.18
N VAL A 87 2.59 1.56 6.98
CA VAL A 87 2.75 0.41 7.86
C VAL A 87 3.12 -0.80 7.02
N HIS A 88 4.17 -1.50 7.43
CA HIS A 88 4.58 -2.76 6.84
C HIS A 88 3.99 -3.91 7.64
N TRP A 89 3.10 -4.66 6.99
CA TRP A 89 2.37 -5.76 7.58
C TRP A 89 3.01 -7.08 7.22
N ARG A 90 3.00 -8.02 8.17
CA ARG A 90 3.37 -9.42 7.97
C ARG A 90 2.34 -10.33 8.62
N TRP A 91 2.17 -11.53 8.08
CA TRP A 91 1.28 -12.55 8.64
C TRP A 91 1.85 -13.94 8.36
N ASP A 92 1.34 -14.93 9.07
CA ASP A 92 1.65 -16.35 8.85
C ASP A 92 0.65 -16.90 7.83
N VAL A 93 1.11 -17.78 6.93
CA VAL A 93 0.26 -18.47 5.95
C VAL A 93 0.53 -19.97 5.94
N ALA A 94 -0.55 -20.75 5.82
CA ALA A 94 -0.52 -22.19 5.55
C ALA A 94 -1.44 -22.53 4.36
N GLY A 95 -1.12 -23.62 3.66
CA GLY A 95 -1.87 -24.09 2.48
C GLY A 95 -0.95 -24.45 1.30
N ASP A 96 -1.54 -24.94 0.21
CA ASP A 96 -0.83 -25.18 -1.05
C ASP A 96 -0.80 -23.90 -1.91
N PRO A 97 0.37 -23.42 -2.36
CA PRO A 97 0.46 -22.30 -3.31
C PRO A 97 -0.38 -22.46 -4.59
N ALA A 98 -0.66 -23.67 -5.04
CA ALA A 98 -1.52 -23.93 -6.19
C ALA A 98 -3.01 -23.58 -5.92
N ASP A 99 -3.43 -23.59 -4.65
CA ASP A 99 -4.78 -23.21 -4.24
C ASP A 99 -4.89 -21.71 -3.93
N PHE A 100 -3.80 -20.94 -3.96
CA PHE A 100 -3.83 -19.52 -3.61
C PHE A 100 -4.36 -18.65 -4.75
N ALA A 101 -5.31 -17.77 -4.45
CA ALA A 101 -5.79 -16.76 -5.40
C ALA A 101 -5.23 -15.37 -5.12
N ARG A 102 -5.41 -14.84 -3.89
CA ARG A 102 -4.93 -13.50 -3.49
C ARG A 102 -5.05 -13.28 -1.98
N TYR A 103 -4.40 -12.21 -1.52
CA TYR A 103 -4.70 -11.54 -0.28
C TYR A 103 -5.50 -10.26 -0.50
N GLU A 104 -6.25 -9.86 0.52
CA GLU A 104 -6.72 -8.49 0.71
C GLU A 104 -6.32 -8.04 2.11
N ILE A 105 -5.87 -6.79 2.26
CA ILE A 105 -5.74 -6.16 3.57
C ILE A 105 -6.75 -5.01 3.67
N VAL A 106 -7.50 -4.98 4.76
CA VAL A 106 -8.44 -3.91 5.07
C VAL A 106 -7.84 -3.08 6.18
N THR A 107 -7.73 -1.76 5.97
CA THR A 107 -7.28 -0.80 6.98
C THR A 107 -8.38 0.18 7.34
N GLY A 108 -8.42 0.69 8.57
CA GLY A 108 -9.41 1.68 8.97
C GLY A 108 -9.12 2.29 10.35
N PRO A 109 -9.88 3.33 10.76
CA PRO A 109 -9.60 4.07 12.00
C PRO A 109 -10.07 3.35 13.27
N THR A 110 -10.90 2.31 13.16
CA THR A 110 -11.36 1.50 14.30
C THR A 110 -11.48 0.03 13.91
N GLU A 111 -11.37 -0.86 14.90
CA GLU A 111 -11.57 -2.30 14.70
C GLU A 111 -12.94 -2.63 14.10
N ALA A 112 -14.01 -1.99 14.58
CA ALA A 112 -15.37 -2.22 14.07
C ALA A 112 -15.51 -1.86 12.58
N ILE A 113 -14.89 -0.75 12.14
CA ILE A 113 -14.88 -0.34 10.74
C ILE A 113 -14.13 -1.35 9.87
N VAL A 114 -13.00 -1.88 10.36
CA VAL A 114 -12.22 -2.90 9.64
C VAL A 114 -12.99 -4.21 9.52
N ARG A 115 -13.51 -4.75 10.64
CA ARG A 115 -14.29 -6.02 10.63
C ARG A 115 -15.53 -5.92 9.77
N GLY A 116 -16.25 -4.80 9.87
CA GLY A 116 -17.48 -4.57 9.11
C GLY A 116 -17.23 -4.14 7.66
N ARG A 117 -15.96 -3.89 7.26
CA ARG A 117 -15.61 -3.24 5.99
C ARG A 117 -16.47 -2.01 5.71
N ALA A 118 -16.73 -1.23 6.77
CA ALA A 118 -17.67 -0.11 6.76
C ALA A 118 -17.06 1.11 6.03
N PRO A 119 -17.87 2.15 5.71
CA PRO A 119 -17.33 3.41 5.22
C PRO A 119 -16.22 3.96 6.12
N GLY A 120 -15.12 4.41 5.51
CA GLY A 120 -13.90 4.79 6.22
C GLY A 120 -12.84 3.68 6.31
N SER A 121 -13.17 2.46 5.87
CA SER A 121 -12.14 1.44 5.58
C SER A 121 -11.56 1.64 4.17
N ARG A 122 -10.31 1.20 3.99
CA ARG A 122 -9.64 1.05 2.70
C ARG A 122 -9.27 -0.41 2.50
N VAL A 123 -9.66 -0.98 1.37
CA VAL A 123 -9.29 -2.35 0.97
C VAL A 123 -8.16 -2.26 -0.03
N TRP A 124 -7.03 -2.86 0.31
CA TRP A 124 -5.88 -2.97 -0.56
C TRP A 124 -5.89 -4.34 -1.23
N ARG A 125 -5.68 -4.34 -2.54
CA ARG A 125 -5.75 -5.53 -3.40
C ARG A 125 -4.47 -5.66 -4.23
N PRO A 126 -4.28 -6.78 -4.96
CA PRO A 126 -3.16 -6.93 -5.89
C PRO A 126 -3.01 -5.78 -6.91
N ILE A 127 -4.09 -5.07 -7.23
CA ILE A 127 -4.04 -3.91 -8.11
C ILE A 127 -3.43 -2.66 -7.45
N ASP A 128 -3.52 -2.56 -6.13
CA ASP A 128 -2.92 -1.48 -5.35
C ASP A 128 -1.48 -1.84 -4.95
N ASN A 129 -1.32 -3.07 -4.46
CA ASN A 129 -0.09 -3.65 -3.95
C ASN A 129 0.07 -5.04 -4.56
N SER A 130 0.87 -5.16 -5.61
CA SER A 130 0.97 -6.41 -6.36
C SER A 130 1.44 -7.59 -5.49
N GLU A 131 2.12 -7.34 -4.36
CA GLU A 131 2.60 -8.38 -3.46
C GLU A 131 1.47 -9.19 -2.84
N LEU A 132 0.27 -8.60 -2.75
CA LEU A 132 -0.94 -9.29 -2.31
C LEU A 132 -1.41 -10.37 -3.31
N GLY A 133 -0.87 -10.38 -4.54
CA GLY A 133 -1.13 -11.41 -5.54
C GLY A 133 -0.24 -12.65 -5.41
N ASN A 134 0.59 -12.76 -4.35
CA ASN A 134 1.52 -13.88 -4.18
C ASN A 134 1.40 -14.47 -2.79
N MET A 135 1.27 -15.79 -2.70
CA MET A 135 1.07 -16.47 -1.42
C MET A 135 2.25 -16.26 -0.46
N ARG A 136 3.48 -16.28 -0.99
CA ARG A 136 4.69 -16.17 -0.21
C ARG A 136 5.37 -14.83 -0.50
N GLY A 137 5.90 -14.20 0.55
CA GLY A 137 6.80 -13.07 0.38
C GLY A 137 8.06 -13.51 -0.38
N LEU A 138 8.75 -12.56 -0.98
CA LEU A 138 10.08 -12.78 -1.54
C LEU A 138 11.03 -11.75 -0.92
N ASP A 139 11.30 -11.87 0.38
CA ASP A 139 12.48 -11.20 0.95
C ASP A 139 13.66 -12.04 0.47
N ARG A 140 14.51 -11.58 -0.46
CA ARG A 140 15.62 -12.40 -0.98
C ARG A 140 16.75 -12.44 0.04
N THR A 141 16.45 -12.80 1.29
CA THR A 141 17.49 -13.25 2.20
C THR A 141 18.04 -14.55 1.65
N LEU A 142 19.33 -14.56 1.39
CA LEU A 142 20.09 -15.58 0.70
C LEU A 142 20.16 -16.93 1.44
N ASN A 143 19.29 -17.19 2.41
CA ASN A 143 19.43 -18.28 3.39
C ASN A 143 18.22 -19.23 3.51
N GLY A 144 17.20 -19.11 2.65
CA GLY A 144 16.16 -20.16 2.56
C GLY A 144 15.17 -20.23 3.72
N ASP A 145 15.07 -19.18 4.56
CA ASP A 145 14.00 -19.08 5.56
C ASP A 145 12.63 -18.93 4.86
N PRO A 146 11.56 -19.55 5.39
CA PRO A 146 10.22 -19.38 4.85
C PRO A 146 9.81 -17.90 4.98
N PHE A 147 9.50 -17.28 3.85
CA PHE A 147 9.14 -15.88 3.77
C PHE A 147 7.70 -15.66 4.20
N ASP A 148 7.53 -15.01 5.35
CA ASP A 148 6.22 -14.47 5.72
C ASP A 148 5.74 -13.53 4.61
N PRO A 149 4.53 -13.73 4.09
CA PRO A 149 3.91 -12.75 3.20
C PRO A 149 3.84 -11.39 3.88
N PHE A 150 3.98 -10.35 3.07
CA PHE A 150 3.99 -8.97 3.53
C PHE A 150 3.29 -8.05 2.56
N THR A 151 2.93 -6.86 3.02
CA THR A 151 2.59 -5.71 2.18
C THR A 151 2.88 -4.42 2.94
N THR A 152 3.04 -3.32 2.21
CA THR A 152 3.08 -1.98 2.81
C THR A 152 1.86 -1.20 2.39
N THR A 153 1.04 -0.80 3.36
CA THR A 153 -0.05 0.16 3.16
C THR A 153 0.48 1.55 3.41
N ASP A 154 0.26 2.49 2.49
CA ASP A 154 0.73 3.87 2.54
C ASP A 154 -0.41 4.89 2.57
N GLU A 155 -0.09 6.18 2.37
CA GLU A 155 -1.03 7.30 2.38
C GLU A 155 -1.80 7.49 3.70
N HIS A 156 -1.28 6.94 4.81
CA HIS A 156 -1.84 7.17 6.13
C HIS A 156 -1.46 8.55 6.66
N ALA A 157 -2.31 9.12 7.51
CA ALA A 157 -1.96 10.32 8.26
C ALA A 157 -0.85 10.03 9.28
N GLU A 158 -0.04 11.04 9.58
CA GLU A 158 1.00 10.96 10.61
C GLU A 158 0.38 10.92 12.02
N ASP A 159 1.11 10.36 12.98
CA ASP A 159 0.69 10.24 14.39
C ASP A 159 -0.71 9.64 14.59
N THR A 160 -1.12 8.73 13.70
CA THR A 160 -2.47 8.21 13.63
C THR A 160 -2.49 6.73 13.95
N THR A 161 -3.40 6.34 14.85
CA THR A 161 -3.72 4.94 15.09
C THR A 161 -4.61 4.42 13.98
N LEU A 162 -4.26 3.26 13.43
CA LEU A 162 -5.06 2.53 12.46
C LEU A 162 -5.14 1.05 12.84
N PHE A 163 -6.17 0.40 12.33
CA PHE A 163 -6.44 -1.01 12.51
C PHE A 163 -6.35 -1.70 11.15
N ALA A 164 -5.90 -2.96 11.13
CA ALA A 164 -5.79 -3.74 9.91
C ALA A 164 -6.23 -5.19 10.09
N GLN A 165 -6.71 -5.80 9.02
CA GLN A 165 -7.07 -7.21 8.95
C GLN A 165 -6.71 -7.77 7.59
N VAL A 166 -6.15 -8.99 7.54
CA VAL A 166 -5.83 -9.67 6.28
C VAL A 166 -6.82 -10.80 6.04
N SER A 167 -7.34 -10.87 4.82
CA SER A 167 -8.08 -12.01 4.29
C SER A 167 -7.27 -12.69 3.19
N ALA A 168 -7.19 -14.02 3.21
CA ALA A 168 -6.67 -14.83 2.12
C ALA A 168 -7.80 -15.54 1.40
N PHE A 169 -7.75 -15.55 0.08
CA PHE A 169 -8.72 -16.21 -0.78
C PHE A 169 -8.03 -17.36 -1.52
N ASP A 170 -8.68 -18.52 -1.54
CA ASP A 170 -8.27 -19.63 -2.39
C ASP A 170 -8.90 -19.56 -3.79
N THR A 171 -8.45 -20.44 -4.69
CA THR A 171 -8.93 -20.52 -6.09
C THR A 171 -10.38 -21.00 -6.20
N ALA A 172 -10.94 -21.58 -5.14
CA ALA A 172 -12.36 -21.91 -5.03
C ALA A 172 -13.21 -20.74 -4.49
N GLY A 173 -12.57 -19.63 -4.12
CA GLY A 173 -13.22 -18.43 -3.59
C GLY A 173 -13.48 -18.44 -2.09
N ALA A 174 -13.12 -19.52 -1.37
CA ALA A 174 -13.23 -19.54 0.09
C ALA A 174 -12.16 -18.65 0.71
N ALA A 175 -12.49 -18.05 1.86
CA ALA A 175 -11.62 -17.09 2.52
C ALA A 175 -11.37 -17.42 4.00
N THR A 176 -10.13 -17.23 4.45
CA THR A 176 -9.81 -17.08 5.87
C THR A 176 -9.35 -15.67 6.16
N THR A 177 -9.54 -15.24 7.40
CA THR A 177 -9.21 -13.88 7.83
C THR A 177 -8.52 -13.91 9.20
N THR A 178 -7.54 -13.03 9.39
CA THR A 178 -6.85 -12.87 10.68
C THR A 178 -7.71 -12.12 11.71
N ASP A 179 -7.23 -12.05 12.95
CA ASP A 179 -7.68 -11.01 13.87
C ASP A 179 -7.32 -9.62 13.36
N VAL A 180 -7.99 -8.61 13.92
CA VAL A 180 -7.68 -7.20 13.66
C VAL A 180 -6.52 -6.78 14.56
N VAL A 181 -5.57 -6.04 13.98
CA VAL A 181 -4.37 -5.57 14.67
C VAL A 181 -4.27 -4.06 14.59
N GLU A 182 -3.88 -3.45 15.70
CA GLU A 182 -3.61 -2.02 15.81
C GLU A 182 -2.16 -1.70 15.40
N ALA A 183 -1.96 -0.58 14.73
CA ALA A 183 -0.67 0.04 14.50
C ALA A 183 -0.79 1.57 14.64
N LYS A 184 0.33 2.23 14.91
CA LYS A 184 0.39 3.70 15.00
C LYS A 184 1.50 4.24 14.11
N THR A 185 1.16 5.17 13.22
CA THR A 185 2.15 5.90 12.41
C THR A 185 2.93 6.89 13.27
N THR A 186 4.13 7.24 12.84
CA THR A 186 5.02 8.15 13.58
C THR A 186 4.84 9.61 13.14
N LYS A 187 5.46 10.53 13.88
CA LYS A 187 5.54 11.96 13.53
C LYS A 187 7.00 12.40 13.56
N PRO A 188 7.71 12.39 12.43
CA PRO A 188 9.09 12.81 12.38
C PRO A 188 9.20 14.30 12.67
N LYS A 189 10.28 14.68 13.35
CA LYS A 189 10.57 16.05 13.80
C LYS A 189 11.60 16.74 12.92
N GLY A 190 12.33 15.98 12.10
CA GLY A 190 13.34 16.47 11.18
C GLY A 190 13.29 15.75 9.84
N ASN A 191 13.99 16.32 8.87
CA ASN A 191 14.28 15.66 7.61
C ASN A 191 15.65 16.07 7.05
N ILE A 192 16.21 15.18 6.23
CA ILE A 192 17.37 15.40 5.38
C ILE A 192 16.88 15.20 3.95
N VAL A 193 16.83 16.29 3.18
CA VAL A 193 16.37 16.25 1.79
C VAL A 193 17.50 15.76 0.89
N ILE A 194 17.26 14.68 0.15
CA ILE A 194 18.16 14.19 -0.90
C ILE A 194 17.70 14.75 -2.25
N PHE A 195 16.39 14.72 -2.50
CA PHE A 195 15.74 15.27 -3.69
C PHE A 195 14.33 15.79 -3.37
N SER A 196 13.92 16.85 -4.07
CA SER A 196 12.55 17.39 -4.02
C SER A 196 12.16 18.13 -5.30
N ASP A 197 13.07 18.92 -5.88
CA ASP A 197 12.82 19.62 -7.16
C ASP A 197 14.13 20.03 -7.85
N GLY A 198 15.07 20.55 -7.05
CA GLY A 198 16.44 20.85 -7.50
C GLY A 198 17.20 19.60 -7.93
N ASP A 199 18.17 19.76 -8.85
CA ASP A 199 18.95 18.62 -9.32
C ASP A 199 19.78 18.00 -8.17
N MET A 200 19.79 16.67 -8.05
CA MET A 200 20.69 15.99 -7.12
C MET A 200 22.14 16.20 -7.57
N ALA A 201 23.02 16.49 -6.62
CA ALA A 201 24.45 16.50 -6.86
C ALA A 201 24.96 15.12 -7.34
N GLY A 202 26.14 15.13 -7.96
CA GLY A 202 26.83 13.90 -8.35
C GLY A 202 26.49 13.41 -9.76
N SER A 203 26.50 12.10 -9.96
CA SER A 203 26.44 11.47 -11.29
C SER A 203 25.43 10.34 -11.35
N SER A 204 24.80 10.17 -12.51
CA SER A 204 23.80 9.13 -12.75
C SER A 204 24.39 7.93 -13.47
N THR A 205 24.01 6.73 -13.03
CA THR A 205 24.27 5.48 -13.73
C THR A 205 22.96 4.69 -13.83
N PRO A 206 22.43 4.40 -15.03
CA PRO A 206 22.90 4.90 -16.32
C PRO A 206 22.72 6.42 -16.42
N GLY A 207 23.46 7.09 -17.32
CA GLY A 207 23.34 8.54 -17.51
C GLY A 207 21.94 9.01 -17.92
N ALA A 208 21.11 8.11 -18.45
CA ALA A 208 19.71 8.37 -18.77
C ALA A 208 18.81 8.53 -17.53
N PHE A 209 19.23 8.05 -16.36
CA PHE A 209 18.54 8.33 -15.10
C PHE A 209 18.75 9.79 -14.72
N SER A 210 17.79 10.65 -15.02
CA SER A 210 18.02 12.09 -15.03
C SER A 210 16.80 12.86 -14.54
N ARG A 211 17.02 14.11 -14.12
CA ARG A 211 15.95 15.01 -13.74
C ARG A 211 15.03 15.27 -14.95
N SER A 212 13.74 15.18 -14.71
CA SER A 212 12.68 15.19 -15.72
C SER A 212 11.48 15.98 -15.21
N THR A 213 10.66 16.48 -16.11
CA THR A 213 9.35 17.09 -15.82
C THR A 213 8.20 16.13 -16.11
N ASP A 214 8.48 14.85 -16.39
CA ASP A 214 7.46 13.83 -16.65
C ASP A 214 6.68 13.51 -15.37
N ARG A 215 5.55 14.21 -15.19
CA ARG A 215 4.51 13.92 -14.19
C ARG A 215 5.06 13.74 -12.76
N PRO A 216 5.74 14.76 -12.21
CA PRO A 216 6.29 14.68 -10.86
C PRO A 216 5.20 14.38 -9.82
N TYR A 217 5.57 13.71 -8.74
CA TYR A 217 4.70 13.48 -7.58
C TYR A 217 4.41 14.81 -6.89
N ARG A 218 5.44 15.66 -6.76
CA ARG A 218 5.35 16.98 -6.15
C ARG A 218 6.29 17.96 -6.86
N GLY A 219 5.99 19.25 -6.78
CA GLY A 219 6.86 20.26 -7.37
C GLY A 219 6.81 20.23 -8.89
N THR A 220 7.96 20.47 -9.54
CA THR A 220 8.06 20.63 -11.00
C THR A 220 8.92 19.56 -11.66
N HIS A 221 9.73 18.82 -10.89
CA HIS A 221 10.62 17.79 -11.41
C HIS A 221 10.58 16.52 -10.58
N CYS A 222 10.82 15.40 -11.26
CA CYS A 222 11.19 14.13 -10.66
C CYS A 222 12.49 13.62 -11.28
N TYR A 223 13.00 12.49 -10.81
CA TYR A 223 13.98 11.71 -11.54
C TYR A 223 13.28 10.63 -12.35
N ALA A 224 13.66 10.46 -13.62
CA ALA A 224 13.08 9.47 -14.49
C ALA A 224 14.15 8.60 -15.18
N LEU A 225 13.81 7.35 -15.44
CA LEU A 225 14.55 6.46 -16.31
C LEU A 225 13.60 5.87 -17.35
N LYS A 226 13.89 6.11 -18.62
CA LYS A 226 13.30 5.32 -19.71
C LYS A 226 13.98 3.95 -19.79
N VAL A 227 13.21 2.90 -19.55
CA VAL A 227 13.69 1.53 -19.46
C VAL A 227 13.96 0.97 -20.85
N GLY A 228 15.24 0.82 -21.19
CA GLY A 228 15.69 0.16 -22.42
C GLY A 228 16.08 -1.30 -22.15
N CYS A 229 15.32 -2.24 -22.71
CA CYS A 229 15.59 -3.68 -22.59
C CYS A 229 16.02 -4.36 -23.90
N GLY A 230 16.24 -3.60 -24.98
CA GLY A 230 16.47 -4.16 -26.30
C GLY A 230 15.23 -4.92 -26.79
N ALA A 231 15.38 -6.19 -27.13
CA ALA A 231 14.29 -7.06 -27.59
C ALA A 231 13.49 -7.70 -26.44
N GLU A 232 13.98 -7.65 -25.20
CA GLU A 232 13.34 -8.31 -24.05
C GLU A 232 12.13 -7.50 -23.54
N PRO A 233 11.03 -8.18 -23.12
CA PRO A 233 9.84 -7.50 -22.60
C PRO A 233 10.08 -6.85 -21.23
N SER A 234 11.09 -7.31 -20.49
CA SER A 234 11.51 -6.70 -19.22
C SER A 234 12.98 -7.01 -18.95
N CYS A 235 13.64 -6.19 -18.14
CA CYS A 235 15.04 -6.37 -17.81
C CYS A 235 15.41 -5.71 -16.48
N TYR A 236 16.49 -6.20 -15.86
CA TYR A 236 16.97 -5.66 -14.59
C TYR A 236 17.63 -4.30 -14.77
N GLN A 237 17.06 -3.29 -14.12
CA GLN A 237 17.51 -1.91 -14.08
C GLN A 237 18.13 -1.60 -12.72
N LYS A 238 19.06 -0.64 -12.75
CA LYS A 238 19.79 -0.19 -11.57
C LYS A 238 20.19 1.28 -11.67
N PRO A 239 19.22 2.21 -11.83
CA PRO A 239 19.48 3.63 -11.68
C PRO A 239 20.06 3.95 -10.31
N GLU A 240 21.23 4.59 -10.32
CA GLU A 240 21.96 5.06 -9.15
C GLU A 240 22.33 6.54 -9.37
N ARG A 241 22.12 7.35 -8.33
CA ARG A 241 22.77 8.65 -8.18
C ARG A 241 23.88 8.48 -7.17
N SER A 242 25.13 8.63 -7.60
CA SER A 242 26.32 8.54 -6.76
C SER A 242 27.00 9.90 -6.60
N LYS A 243 27.89 10.03 -5.61
CA LYS A 243 28.55 11.29 -5.25
C LYS A 243 27.56 12.41 -4.90
N ILE A 244 26.42 12.07 -4.28
CA ILE A 244 25.40 13.06 -3.86
C ILE A 244 25.89 13.92 -2.69
N ALA A 245 26.81 13.39 -1.88
CA ALA A 245 27.48 14.08 -0.77
C ALA A 245 26.53 14.83 0.17
N VAL A 246 25.40 14.21 0.52
CA VAL A 246 24.41 14.80 1.43
C VAL A 246 24.87 14.60 2.87
N ASN A 247 24.94 15.69 3.63
CA ASN A 247 25.28 15.67 5.05
C ASN A 247 24.02 15.42 5.90
N ALA A 248 24.07 14.39 6.75
CA ALA A 248 23.00 13.97 7.64
C ALA A 248 23.33 14.16 9.13
N SER A 249 24.34 14.96 9.47
CA SER A 249 24.80 15.22 10.86
C SER A 249 23.75 15.88 11.77
N ALA A 250 22.66 16.40 11.21
CA ALA A 250 21.52 16.89 11.98
C ALA A 250 20.73 15.75 12.67
N MET A 251 20.88 14.50 12.21
CA MET A 251 20.29 13.33 12.84
C MET A 251 21.10 12.94 14.07
N THR A 252 20.44 12.66 15.18
CA THR A 252 21.09 12.17 16.41
C THR A 252 20.90 10.66 16.54
N GLN A 253 21.70 10.01 17.40
CA GLN A 253 21.50 8.59 17.74
C GLN A 253 20.07 8.29 18.21
N GLY A 254 19.49 9.18 19.02
CA GLY A 254 18.10 9.04 19.50
C GLY A 254 17.06 9.20 18.40
N ALA A 255 17.35 9.97 17.35
CA ALA A 255 16.46 10.12 16.20
C ALA A 255 16.62 8.97 15.19
N PHE A 256 17.80 8.36 15.10
CA PHE A 256 18.07 7.25 14.19
C PHE A 256 17.15 6.05 14.43
N SER A 257 16.76 5.79 15.69
CA SER A 257 15.87 4.67 16.00
C SER A 257 14.54 4.77 15.27
N ASP A 258 14.03 5.97 15.01
CA ASP A 258 12.77 6.23 14.30
C ASP A 258 12.97 6.76 12.88
N ALA A 259 14.23 6.90 12.43
CA ALA A 259 14.56 7.41 11.13
C ALA A 259 14.19 6.43 10.01
N PHE A 260 13.70 6.96 8.89
CA PHE A 260 13.34 6.17 7.72
C PHE A 260 13.68 6.90 6.41
N LEU A 261 14.09 6.13 5.40
CA LEU A 261 14.19 6.58 4.02
C LEU A 261 12.80 6.66 3.42
N GLU A 262 12.46 7.79 2.81
CA GLU A 262 11.21 8.06 2.10
C GLU A 262 11.51 8.38 0.64
N PHE A 263 10.73 7.82 -0.27
CA PHE A 263 10.71 8.20 -1.68
C PHE A 263 9.35 7.88 -2.30
N ALA A 264 8.89 8.74 -3.20
CA ALA A 264 7.76 8.45 -4.07
C ALA A 264 8.26 7.73 -5.32
N VAL A 265 7.51 6.74 -5.79
CA VAL A 265 7.85 5.96 -6.99
C VAL A 265 6.64 5.69 -7.86
N ALA A 266 6.79 5.81 -9.18
CA ALA A 266 5.76 5.49 -10.17
C ALA A 266 6.36 4.82 -11.41
N GLY A 267 5.53 4.07 -12.12
CA GLY A 267 5.88 3.46 -13.41
C GLY A 267 4.69 3.48 -14.35
N ASP A 268 4.89 3.68 -15.65
CA ASP A 268 3.82 3.65 -16.66
C ASP A 268 3.38 2.23 -17.06
N SER A 269 4.02 1.21 -16.49
CA SER A 269 3.64 -0.19 -16.65
C SER A 269 3.64 -0.87 -15.29
N ALA A 270 2.62 -1.70 -15.05
CA ALA A 270 2.61 -2.60 -13.92
C ALA A 270 3.77 -3.57 -14.09
N VAL A 271 4.78 -3.42 -13.24
CA VAL A 271 5.89 -4.34 -13.27
C VAL A 271 5.48 -5.60 -12.48
N PRO A 272 5.68 -6.81 -13.03
CA PRO A 272 5.33 -8.05 -12.33
C PRO A 272 6.18 -8.32 -11.08
N ASN A 273 7.07 -7.41 -10.67
CA ASN A 273 8.20 -7.75 -9.86
C ASN A 273 8.11 -7.25 -8.42
N PHE A 274 7.95 -8.23 -7.54
CA PHE A 274 8.27 -8.29 -6.11
C PHE A 274 9.78 -8.15 -5.82
N TYR A 275 10.58 -7.78 -6.82
CA TYR A 275 12.05 -7.80 -6.81
C TYR A 275 12.67 -6.40 -6.90
N SER A 276 11.91 -5.35 -6.58
CA SER A 276 12.51 -4.03 -6.52
C SER A 276 13.14 -3.79 -5.14
N ASP A 277 14.31 -3.18 -5.17
CA ASP A 277 15.08 -2.87 -3.99
C ASP A 277 15.55 -1.41 -4.04
N VAL A 278 15.78 -0.86 -2.85
CA VAL A 278 16.41 0.43 -2.67
C VAL A 278 17.75 0.22 -1.97
N LEU A 279 18.76 0.95 -2.41
CA LEU A 279 20.10 0.91 -1.84
C LEU A 279 20.52 2.30 -1.41
N LEU A 280 21.04 2.40 -0.19
CA LEU A 280 21.68 3.58 0.35
C LEU A 280 23.16 3.29 0.56
N GLN A 281 24.05 4.11 0.00
CA GLN A 281 25.48 4.06 0.28
C GLN A 281 25.87 5.19 1.23
N LEU A 282 26.51 4.84 2.34
CA LEU A 282 27.06 5.79 3.31
C LEU A 282 28.54 6.12 3.00
N GLY A 283 28.99 7.29 3.44
CA GLY A 283 30.40 7.70 3.44
C GLY A 283 30.86 8.24 2.09
N ASN A 284 31.80 7.54 1.45
CA ASN A 284 32.43 7.96 0.20
C ASN A 284 32.69 6.76 -0.74
N ASP A 285 33.41 7.00 -1.85
CA ASP A 285 33.80 5.95 -2.82
C ASP A 285 34.73 4.89 -2.21
N THR A 286 35.43 5.22 -1.12
CA THR A 286 36.47 4.39 -0.48
C THR A 286 35.93 3.79 0.82
N CYS A 287 34.88 2.98 0.73
CA CYS A 287 34.41 2.20 1.87
C CYS A 287 35.49 1.22 2.33
N SER A 288 35.94 1.38 3.58
CA SER A 288 36.89 0.48 4.23
C SER A 288 36.27 -0.93 4.28
N GLY A 289 36.81 -1.90 3.52
CA GLY A 289 36.24 -3.26 3.40
C GLY A 289 35.62 -3.59 2.03
N GLY A 290 35.71 -2.69 1.04
CA GLY A 290 35.27 -2.92 -0.33
C GLY A 290 33.93 -2.26 -0.67
N ALA A 291 33.55 -2.31 -1.96
CA ALA A 291 32.38 -1.58 -2.49
C ALA A 291 31.04 -1.91 -1.79
N ASN A 292 30.93 -3.08 -1.14
CA ASN A 292 29.71 -3.52 -0.46
C ASN A 292 29.67 -3.14 1.04
N ALA A 293 30.79 -2.66 1.62
CA ALA A 293 30.90 -2.46 3.06
C ALA A 293 30.16 -1.24 3.62
N CYS A 294 29.71 -0.30 2.79
CA CYS A 294 28.79 0.78 3.23
C CYS A 294 27.50 0.85 2.41
N ARG A 295 27.16 -0.22 1.69
CA ARG A 295 25.93 -0.29 0.89
C ARG A 295 24.89 -1.05 1.69
N TYR A 296 23.77 -0.40 1.96
CA TYR A 296 22.64 -0.96 2.69
C TYR A 296 21.44 -1.06 1.77
N ARG A 297 20.75 -2.19 1.79
CA ARG A 297 19.65 -2.50 0.89
C ARG A 297 18.41 -2.87 1.68
N TRP A 298 17.25 -2.48 1.16
CA TRP A 298 16.00 -3.13 1.48
C TRP A 298 15.28 -3.54 0.20
N GLU A 299 14.72 -4.74 0.21
CA GLU A 299 14.00 -5.34 -0.90
C GLU A 299 12.52 -5.45 -0.54
N GLY A 300 11.65 -5.41 -1.55
CA GLY A 300 10.22 -5.68 -1.35
C GLY A 300 9.32 -4.47 -1.54
N TRP A 301 9.64 -3.59 -2.48
CA TRP A 301 8.66 -2.62 -2.99
C TRP A 301 8.22 -2.91 -4.41
N THR A 302 7.06 -2.41 -4.78
CA THR A 302 6.42 -2.54 -6.09
C THR A 302 5.78 -1.21 -6.49
N PHE A 303 5.48 -1.01 -7.79
CA PHE A 303 4.71 0.14 -8.25
C PHE A 303 3.22 -0.06 -7.96
N SER A 304 2.51 1.02 -7.60
CA SER A 304 1.06 1.01 -7.40
C SER A 304 0.32 1.05 -8.75
N GLY A 305 0.38 -0.02 -9.54
CA GLY A 305 -0.23 -0.05 -10.88
C GLY A 305 0.31 1.01 -11.85
N PRO A 306 -0.25 1.10 -13.08
CA PRO A 306 0.22 2.06 -14.09
C PRO A 306 -0.05 3.50 -13.66
N ASP A 307 0.99 4.34 -13.71
CA ASP A 307 0.97 5.78 -13.51
C ASP A 307 0.46 6.29 -12.16
N ARG A 308 0.25 5.43 -11.17
CA ARG A 308 0.01 5.90 -9.79
C ARG A 308 1.33 5.93 -9.04
N TRP A 309 1.47 6.96 -8.22
CA TRP A 309 2.58 7.10 -7.29
C TRP A 309 2.32 6.26 -6.04
N ARG A 310 3.36 5.58 -5.59
CA ARG A 310 3.44 4.91 -4.29
C ARG A 310 4.42 5.67 -3.41
N LEU A 311 4.08 5.85 -2.13
CA LEU A 311 5.01 6.43 -1.17
C LEU A 311 5.68 5.29 -0.39
N VAL A 312 6.96 5.06 -0.66
CA VAL A 312 7.74 4.05 0.03
C VAL A 312 8.49 4.70 1.18
N GLN A 313 8.30 4.17 2.39
CA GLN A 313 9.03 4.57 3.59
C GLN A 313 9.67 3.33 4.21
N VAL A 314 10.96 3.36 4.56
CA VAL A 314 11.69 2.19 5.08
C VAL A 314 12.57 2.62 6.25
N PRO A 315 12.38 2.08 7.46
CA PRO A 315 13.25 2.39 8.59
C PRO A 315 14.72 2.15 8.25
N LEU A 316 15.61 3.08 8.63
CA LEU A 316 17.04 2.91 8.34
C LEU A 316 17.58 1.65 9.01
N ARG A 317 17.10 1.36 10.23
CA ARG A 317 17.44 0.16 11.02
C ARG A 317 17.04 -1.17 10.38
N VAL A 318 16.27 -1.19 9.29
CA VAL A 318 15.95 -2.45 8.56
C VAL A 318 16.66 -2.56 7.22
N LEU A 319 17.45 -1.54 6.84
CA LEU A 319 18.31 -1.64 5.67
C LEU A 319 19.48 -2.57 6.00
N ARG A 320 19.70 -3.58 5.18
CA ARG A 320 20.71 -4.62 5.41
C ARG A 320 21.98 -4.34 4.63
N LYS A 321 23.11 -4.40 5.32
CA LYS A 321 24.44 -4.22 4.76
C LYS A 321 24.76 -5.34 3.75
N LEU A 322 25.22 -4.99 2.56
CA LEU A 322 25.46 -5.97 1.49
C LEU A 322 26.60 -6.96 1.80
N SER A 323 27.54 -6.59 2.68
CA SER A 323 28.70 -7.43 3.00
C SER A 323 28.39 -8.59 3.94
N ASP A 324 27.48 -8.40 4.90
CA ASP A 324 27.22 -9.37 5.98
C ASP A 324 25.73 -9.53 6.33
N ASN A 325 24.84 -8.88 5.58
CA ASN A 325 23.38 -8.91 5.75
C ASN A 325 22.89 -8.43 7.13
N LYS A 326 23.71 -7.69 7.88
CA LYS A 326 23.31 -7.10 9.15
C LYS A 326 22.52 -5.82 8.93
N ASP A 327 21.56 -5.58 9.81
CA ASP A 327 20.80 -4.34 9.87
C ASP A 327 21.71 -3.14 10.13
N MET A 328 21.39 -2.00 9.52
CA MET A 328 22.12 -0.74 9.72
C MET A 328 22.02 -0.27 11.17
N THR A 329 23.16 0.09 11.74
CA THR A 329 23.23 0.64 13.09
C THR A 329 23.61 2.13 13.07
N TRP A 330 23.39 2.84 14.17
CA TRP A 330 23.91 4.19 14.34
C TRP A 330 25.44 4.24 14.21
N ALA A 331 26.15 3.24 14.72
CA ALA A 331 27.61 3.16 14.63
C ALA A 331 28.10 3.10 13.18
N ASP A 332 27.35 2.45 12.28
CA ASP A 332 27.66 2.46 10.85
C ASP A 332 27.49 3.88 10.25
N PHE A 333 26.47 4.61 10.69
CA PHE A 333 26.18 5.97 10.24
C PHE A 333 27.25 6.96 10.70
N GLU A 334 27.66 6.88 11.97
CA GLU A 334 28.73 7.69 12.57
C GLU A 334 30.10 7.35 11.96
N ALA A 335 30.41 6.07 11.75
CA ALA A 335 31.66 5.66 11.09
C ALA A 335 31.77 6.21 9.66
N ALA A 336 30.63 6.41 9.00
CA ALA A 336 30.53 7.05 7.69
C ALA A 336 30.49 8.59 7.76
N LYS A 337 30.69 9.18 8.94
CA LYS A 337 30.61 10.63 9.22
C LYS A 337 29.27 11.24 8.81
N GLU A 338 28.20 10.46 8.97
CA GLU A 338 26.83 10.85 8.63
C GLU A 338 26.69 11.38 7.19
N MET A 339 27.52 10.89 6.26
CA MET A 339 27.46 11.29 4.85
C MET A 339 26.70 10.26 4.04
N LEU A 340 25.76 10.71 3.21
CA LEU A 340 25.14 9.90 2.18
C LEU A 340 25.89 10.10 0.86
N HIS A 341 26.36 8.99 0.30
CA HIS A 341 27.17 8.99 -0.91
C HIS A 341 26.36 8.66 -2.17
N ALA A 342 25.47 7.68 -2.09
CA ALA A 342 24.66 7.27 -3.22
C ALA A 342 23.29 6.75 -2.79
N ILE A 343 22.35 6.85 -3.71
CA ILE A 343 21.06 6.14 -3.65
C ILE A 343 20.85 5.41 -4.98
N ALA A 344 20.41 4.16 -4.92
CA ALA A 344 20.03 3.39 -6.09
C ALA A 344 18.65 2.78 -5.92
N PHE A 345 17.93 2.71 -7.03
CA PHE A 345 16.68 1.96 -7.16
C PHE A 345 16.93 0.85 -8.15
N ARG A 346 16.61 -0.38 -7.80
CA ARG A 346 16.90 -1.52 -8.66
C ARG A 346 15.70 -2.42 -8.74
N GLY A 347 15.60 -3.16 -9.83
CA GLY A 347 14.49 -4.09 -10.05
C GLY A 347 14.38 -4.46 -11.52
N THR A 348 13.62 -5.51 -11.81
CA THR A 348 13.31 -5.87 -13.19
C THR A 348 12.11 -5.06 -13.64
N TRP A 349 12.22 -4.22 -14.66
CA TRP A 349 11.15 -3.33 -15.12
C TRP A 349 10.80 -3.60 -16.58
N ALA A 350 9.58 -3.27 -16.99
CA ALA A 350 9.09 -3.53 -18.35
C ALA A 350 9.89 -2.71 -19.39
N GLY A 351 10.23 -3.31 -20.52
CA GLY A 351 10.87 -2.61 -21.63
C GLY A 351 9.97 -1.49 -22.17
N ASN A 352 10.56 -0.39 -22.59
CA ASN A 352 9.88 0.82 -23.07
C ASN A 352 8.97 1.52 -22.04
N SER A 353 9.07 1.12 -20.77
CA SER A 353 8.43 1.82 -19.65
C SER A 353 9.27 3.01 -19.17
N THR A 354 8.67 3.85 -18.32
CA THR A 354 9.33 4.93 -17.60
C THR A 354 9.15 4.71 -16.12
N ALA A 355 10.25 4.58 -15.38
CA ALA A 355 10.26 4.60 -13.93
C ALA A 355 10.54 6.03 -13.44
N ARG A 356 9.78 6.51 -12.45
CA ARG A 356 9.90 7.85 -11.87
C ARG A 356 10.12 7.74 -10.37
N PHE A 357 10.95 8.62 -9.84
CA PHE A 357 11.34 8.70 -8.44
C PHE A 357 11.31 10.16 -7.99
N ASP A 358 10.70 10.42 -6.85
CA ASP A 358 10.48 11.79 -6.38
C ASP A 358 10.52 11.86 -4.85
N GLU A 359 10.61 13.08 -4.30
CA GLU A 359 10.57 13.40 -2.87
C GLU A 359 11.54 12.56 -2.00
N ILE A 360 12.72 12.22 -2.51
CA ILE A 360 13.70 11.37 -1.81
C ILE A 360 14.26 12.09 -0.58
N ARG A 361 14.09 11.52 0.61
CA ARG A 361 14.56 12.11 1.86
C ARG A 361 14.72 11.07 2.96
N ILE A 362 15.43 11.44 4.02
CA ILE A 362 15.36 10.73 5.29
C ILE A 362 14.57 11.59 6.26
N ARG A 363 13.59 11.01 6.95
CA ARG A 363 12.80 11.68 8.00
C ARG A 363 13.08 11.00 9.34
N PHE A 364 13.10 11.76 10.42
CA PHE A 364 13.47 11.27 11.76
C PHE A 364 12.85 12.09 12.89
#